data_AF-A0A7S4BNQ7-F1
#
_entry.id   AF-A0A7S4BNQ7-F1
#
_cell.length_a   1.000
_cell.length_b   1.000
_cell.length_c   1.000
_cell.angle_alpha   90.00
_cell.angle_beta   90.00
_cell.angle_gamma   90.00
#
_symmetry.space_group_name_H-M   'P 1'
#
loop_
_entity.id
_entity.type
_entity.pdbx_description
1 polymer ?
#
loop_
_entity_poly.entity_id
_entity_poly.type
_entity_poly.pdbx_seq_one_letter_code
_entity_poly.pdbx_strand_id
1 'polypeptide(L)'
;MPSLSSSSMLLHRSQRLARAWPQSSAPSARFPTTCRAFCSSKPLASSPPSSEPATPLASATPPLKPSAPMKVLLHSCCAPCSGAMVEKMASDGHKVTIFFYNPNIQPRKEYEIRKQENIRYAERLGIPIVDADYDVENWMARTKGMEFDPERGRRCSVCFDMRMEVTAQYAHDHNFDCFTTTNATSRWKDTQQVNKSGLQAAAKFGFRPYYWVYDWQTDEMTARKYRINAEQRFYKQEYCGCTYSLRDSNLWRKQQGIAPVKIGGEEAGLGTRYYEDAEADAAEESQEVVDSFFSSAEQHFHNASVYNGRMRQDVPAGETQEELLRAKNNW
;
A
#
# COMPACT_ATOMS: atom_id res chain seq x y z
N MET A 1 38.15 -32.89 -6.99
CA MET A 1 37.01 -32.00 -7.24
C MET A 1 36.85 -31.09 -6.04
N PRO A 2 37.17 -29.78 -6.11
CA PRO A 2 36.86 -28.87 -5.02
C PRO A 2 35.47 -28.25 -5.21
N SER A 3 34.75 -28.13 -4.10
CA SER A 3 33.43 -27.53 -3.98
C SER A 3 33.49 -26.02 -4.19
N LEU A 4 32.58 -25.49 -5.02
CA LEU A 4 32.33 -24.07 -5.16
C LEU A 4 31.23 -23.66 -4.17
N SER A 5 31.46 -22.59 -3.42
CA SER A 5 30.50 -22.02 -2.48
C SER A 5 29.41 -21.22 -3.18
N SER A 6 28.27 -21.10 -2.51
CA SER A 6 27.00 -20.53 -2.98
C SER A 6 27.04 -19.05 -3.41
N SER A 7 28.17 -18.36 -3.26
CA SER A 7 28.34 -16.96 -3.66
C SER A 7 28.69 -16.74 -5.14
N SER A 8 28.85 -17.82 -5.93
CA SER A 8 29.30 -17.73 -7.33
C SER A 8 28.19 -17.89 -8.40
N MET A 9 26.92 -18.07 -8.01
CA MET A 9 25.83 -18.33 -8.98
C MET A 9 25.07 -17.08 -9.46
N LEU A 10 25.31 -15.89 -8.89
CA LEU A 10 24.57 -14.67 -9.24
C LEU A 10 25.23 -13.81 -10.34
N LEU A 11 26.36 -14.24 -10.93
CA LEU A 11 27.14 -13.43 -11.89
C LEU A 11 27.07 -13.87 -13.36
N HIS A 12 26.18 -14.82 -13.72
CA HIS A 12 26.06 -15.25 -15.12
C HIS A 12 24.61 -15.25 -15.60
N ARG A 13 24.20 -14.14 -16.25
CA ARG A 13 23.57 -14.11 -17.59
C ARG A 13 22.97 -12.74 -17.90
N SER A 14 23.83 -11.75 -18.11
CA SER A 14 23.50 -10.57 -18.91
C SER A 14 24.11 -10.76 -20.30
N GLN A 15 23.32 -11.27 -21.26
CA GLN A 15 23.56 -11.15 -22.70
C GLN A 15 22.48 -11.90 -23.48
N ARG A 16 21.51 -11.16 -24.04
CA ARG A 16 21.16 -11.18 -25.48
C ARG A 16 19.91 -10.34 -25.80
N LEU A 17 20.18 -9.25 -26.50
CA LEU A 17 19.56 -8.80 -27.74
C LEU A 17 18.14 -8.20 -27.73
N ALA A 18 18.16 -6.90 -28.03
CA ALA A 18 17.12 -6.04 -28.57
C ALA A 18 16.60 -6.45 -29.95
N ARG A 19 15.35 -6.03 -30.22
CA ARG A 19 14.69 -5.57 -31.48
C ARG A 19 13.17 -5.71 -31.27
N ALA A 20 12.23 -4.93 -31.81
CA ALA A 20 12.13 -3.62 -32.44
C ALA A 20 10.62 -3.46 -32.80
N TRP A 21 10.05 -2.25 -32.62
CA TRP A 21 8.83 -1.68 -33.30
C TRP A 21 7.41 -2.12 -32.87
N PRO A 22 6.33 -1.36 -33.23
CA PRO A 22 6.16 0.10 -33.24
C PRO A 22 4.83 0.57 -32.59
N GLN A 23 4.72 1.90 -32.47
CA GLN A 23 3.58 2.68 -31.97
C GLN A 23 2.28 2.45 -32.74
N SER A 24 1.14 2.48 -32.03
CA SER A 24 -0.11 2.96 -32.63
C SER A 24 -0.93 3.77 -31.62
N SER A 25 -1.48 4.84 -32.15
CA SER A 25 -2.23 5.93 -31.54
C SER A 25 -3.70 5.57 -31.31
N ALA A 26 -4.28 6.02 -30.19
CA ALA A 26 -5.72 6.11 -30.01
C ALA A 26 -6.10 7.41 -29.26
N PRO A 27 -7.30 7.96 -29.52
CA PRO A 27 -7.57 9.39 -29.40
C PRO A 27 -8.09 9.83 -28.02
N SER A 28 -7.85 11.11 -27.73
CA SER A 28 -8.26 11.83 -26.53
C SER A 28 -9.80 11.95 -26.40
N ALA A 29 -10.37 11.41 -25.32
CA ALA A 29 -11.71 11.76 -24.88
C ALA A 29 -11.61 12.74 -23.69
N ARG A 30 -12.15 13.94 -23.90
CA ARG A 30 -12.22 15.03 -22.91
C ARG A 30 -13.24 14.67 -21.83
N PHE A 31 -12.84 14.72 -20.56
CA PHE A 31 -13.77 14.73 -19.43
C PHE A 31 -14.17 16.16 -19.07
N PRO A 32 -15.46 16.45 -18.83
CA PRO A 32 -15.88 17.75 -18.38
C PRO A 32 -15.45 18.00 -16.94
N THR A 33 -14.74 19.11 -16.77
CA THR A 33 -14.44 19.80 -15.53
C THR A 33 -15.74 20.42 -15.01
N THR A 34 -16.18 20.04 -13.81
CA THR A 34 -16.81 20.94 -12.81
C THR A 34 -17.40 20.11 -11.67
N CYS A 35 -16.87 20.28 -10.46
CA CYS A 35 -17.69 20.64 -9.30
C CYS A 35 -16.77 21.12 -8.18
N ARG A 36 -16.56 22.43 -8.19
CA ARG A 36 -15.98 23.19 -7.09
C ARG A 36 -17.15 23.64 -6.20
N ALA A 37 -16.93 23.55 -4.89
CA ALA A 37 -17.65 24.25 -3.82
C ALA A 37 -19.08 23.78 -3.50
N PHE A 38 -19.25 23.21 -2.30
CA PHE A 38 -20.30 23.67 -1.38
C PHE A 38 -19.80 23.52 0.06
N CYS A 39 -19.17 24.59 0.55
CA CYS A 39 -18.83 24.80 1.95
C CYS A 39 -19.61 26.04 2.41
N SER A 40 -20.70 25.85 3.15
CA SER A 40 -21.28 26.91 4.01
C SER A 40 -22.33 26.36 4.96
N SER A 41 -21.93 26.30 6.23
CA SER A 41 -22.63 26.76 7.43
C SER A 41 -24.16 26.66 7.52
N LYS A 42 -24.61 25.87 8.51
CA LYS A 42 -25.45 26.38 9.62
C LYS A 42 -25.42 25.41 10.82
N PRO A 43 -25.49 25.91 12.07
CA PRO A 43 -25.39 25.09 13.26
C PRO A 43 -26.77 24.57 13.69
N LEU A 44 -26.87 23.27 14.02
CA LEU A 44 -27.98 22.76 14.82
C LEU A 44 -27.48 22.45 16.23
N ALA A 45 -28.04 23.17 17.19
CA ALA A 45 -28.05 22.79 18.58
C ALA A 45 -29.13 21.73 18.79
N SER A 46 -28.78 20.59 19.39
CA SER A 46 -29.73 19.73 20.09
C SER A 46 -28.98 18.88 21.12
N SER A 47 -29.58 18.84 22.31
CA SER A 47 -29.16 18.27 23.61
C SER A 47 -28.51 16.87 23.58
N PRO A 48 -27.73 16.51 24.63
CA PRO A 48 -26.99 15.25 24.65
C PRO A 48 -27.93 14.06 24.87
N PRO A 49 -27.78 12.95 24.11
CA PRO A 49 -28.44 11.71 24.46
C PRO A 49 -27.74 11.07 25.67
N SER A 50 -28.58 10.57 26.57
CA SER A 50 -28.28 9.82 27.78
C SER A 50 -27.31 8.66 27.56
N SER A 51 -26.36 8.53 28.49
CA SER A 51 -25.38 7.46 28.56
C SER A 51 -26.04 6.11 28.88
N GLU A 52 -26.20 5.26 27.87
CA GLU A 52 -26.35 3.82 28.08
C GLU A 52 -24.96 3.15 28.13
N PRO A 53 -24.73 2.18 29.03
CA PRO A 53 -23.45 1.51 29.15
C PRO A 53 -23.14 0.70 27.89
N ALA A 54 -21.96 0.92 27.32
CA ALA A 54 -21.47 0.20 26.15
C ALA A 54 -21.51 -1.32 26.40
N THR A 55 -22.31 -2.02 25.60
CA THR A 55 -22.33 -3.47 25.54
C THR A 55 -20.93 -3.96 25.12
N PRO A 56 -20.34 -4.96 25.78
CA PRO A 56 -19.02 -5.45 25.39
C PRO A 56 -19.08 -5.99 23.96
N LEU A 57 -18.15 -5.52 23.14
CA LEU A 57 -17.95 -5.94 21.75
C LEU A 57 -17.67 -7.45 21.74
N ALA A 58 -18.72 -8.26 21.56
CA ALA A 58 -18.56 -9.70 21.40
C ALA A 58 -17.63 -9.97 20.22
N SER A 59 -16.66 -10.85 20.43
CA SER A 59 -15.69 -11.28 19.42
C SER A 59 -16.42 -11.93 18.24
N ALA A 60 -16.77 -11.13 17.24
CA ALA A 60 -17.33 -11.64 16.01
C ALA A 60 -16.18 -12.23 15.19
N THR A 61 -16.06 -13.56 15.21
CA THR A 61 -15.31 -14.29 14.19
C THR A 61 -15.83 -13.81 12.83
N PRO A 62 -14.98 -13.28 11.93
CA PRO A 62 -15.45 -12.80 10.65
C PRO A 62 -16.12 -13.95 9.89
N PRO A 63 -17.26 -13.72 9.23
CA PRO A 63 -18.00 -14.80 8.61
C PRO A 63 -17.15 -15.47 7.52
N LEU A 64 -17.05 -16.80 7.59
CA LEU A 64 -16.58 -17.63 6.49
C LEU A 64 -17.40 -17.29 5.23
N LYS A 65 -16.71 -17.27 4.08
CA LYS A 65 -17.19 -17.08 2.71
C LYS A 65 -18.67 -16.64 2.59
N PRO A 66 -18.96 -15.41 2.15
CA PRO A 66 -20.32 -14.95 1.96
C PRO A 66 -21.10 -15.93 1.08
N SER A 67 -22.28 -16.37 1.55
CA SER A 67 -23.11 -17.37 0.87
C SER A 67 -23.80 -16.83 -0.40
N ALA A 68 -23.72 -15.52 -0.65
CA ALA A 68 -24.30 -14.84 -1.79
C ALA A 68 -23.29 -13.90 -2.48
N PRO A 69 -23.44 -13.65 -3.79
CA PRO A 69 -22.73 -12.59 -4.50
C PRO A 69 -22.89 -11.23 -3.81
N MET A 70 -21.83 -10.43 -3.80
CA MET A 70 -21.79 -9.13 -3.11
C MET A 70 -21.13 -8.07 -3.99
N LYS A 71 -21.45 -6.81 -3.76
CA LYS A 71 -20.70 -5.65 -4.24
C LYS A 71 -19.56 -5.36 -3.27
N VAL A 72 -18.33 -5.55 -3.73
CA VAL A 72 -17.11 -5.42 -2.93
C VAL A 72 -16.33 -4.20 -3.39
N LEU A 73 -16.07 -3.26 -2.48
CA LEU A 73 -15.11 -2.19 -2.70
C LEU A 73 -13.72 -2.67 -2.24
N LEU A 74 -12.80 -2.88 -3.17
CA LEU A 74 -11.42 -3.28 -2.87
C LEU A 74 -10.53 -2.04 -2.84
N HIS A 75 -10.15 -1.57 -1.66
CA HIS A 75 -9.06 -0.61 -1.55
C HIS A 75 -7.76 -1.24 -2.07
N SER A 76 -7.18 -0.63 -3.11
CA SER A 76 -5.92 -1.07 -3.69
C SER A 76 -4.80 -0.08 -3.38
N CYS A 77 -3.74 -0.56 -2.73
CA CYS A 77 -2.51 0.20 -2.60
C CYS A 77 -1.63 0.15 -3.86
N CYS A 78 -1.79 -0.91 -4.65
CA CYS A 78 -0.98 -1.19 -5.82
C CYS A 78 -1.57 -2.31 -6.68
N ALA A 79 -1.38 -2.28 -8.00
CA ALA A 79 -1.84 -3.35 -8.88
C ALA A 79 -1.25 -4.73 -8.52
N PRO A 80 0.07 -4.86 -8.23
CA PRO A 80 0.64 -6.14 -7.78
C PRO A 80 0.02 -6.74 -6.51
N CYS A 81 -0.61 -5.90 -5.69
CA CYS A 81 -1.24 -6.27 -4.44
C CYS A 81 -2.69 -6.75 -4.66
N SER A 82 -3.29 -6.36 -5.78
CA SER A 82 -4.73 -6.56 -6.04
C SER A 82 -5.05 -7.84 -6.83
N GLY A 83 -4.13 -8.32 -7.66
CA GLY A 83 -4.40 -9.33 -8.67
C GLY A 83 -5.10 -10.60 -8.16
N ALA A 84 -4.47 -11.30 -7.22
CA ALA A 84 -5.02 -12.56 -6.70
C ALA A 84 -6.34 -12.34 -5.96
N MET A 85 -6.48 -11.22 -5.23
CA MET A 85 -7.72 -10.88 -4.52
C MET A 85 -8.87 -10.66 -5.50
N VAL A 86 -8.63 -9.89 -6.56
CA VAL A 86 -9.62 -9.61 -7.60
C VAL A 86 -10.07 -10.90 -8.29
N GLU A 87 -9.12 -11.76 -8.70
CA GLU A 87 -9.43 -13.03 -9.34
C GLU A 87 -10.23 -13.95 -8.41
N LYS A 88 -9.83 -14.07 -7.14
CA LYS A 88 -10.53 -14.88 -6.15
C LYS A 88 -11.96 -14.38 -5.95
N MET A 89 -12.14 -13.08 -5.71
CA MET A 89 -13.46 -12.49 -5.49
C MET A 89 -14.36 -12.63 -6.72
N ALA A 90 -13.84 -12.40 -7.92
CA ALA A 90 -14.58 -12.57 -9.17
C ALA A 90 -14.98 -14.04 -9.38
N SER A 91 -14.08 -14.99 -9.12
CA SER A 91 -14.35 -16.43 -9.23
C SER A 91 -15.43 -16.92 -8.26
N ASP A 92 -15.54 -16.28 -7.09
CA ASP A 92 -16.59 -16.53 -6.10
C ASP A 92 -17.92 -15.82 -6.45
N GLY A 93 -17.98 -15.12 -7.59
CA GLY A 93 -19.18 -14.45 -8.09
C GLY A 93 -19.41 -13.04 -7.54
N HIS A 94 -18.45 -12.46 -6.82
CA HIS A 94 -18.58 -11.09 -6.30
C HIS A 94 -18.34 -10.04 -7.39
N LYS A 95 -19.05 -8.91 -7.28
CA LYS A 95 -18.89 -7.73 -8.13
C LYS A 95 -17.88 -6.79 -7.49
N VAL A 96 -16.63 -6.85 -7.94
CA VAL A 96 -15.54 -6.06 -7.38
C VAL A 96 -15.47 -4.69 -8.06
N THR A 97 -15.19 -3.65 -7.29
CA THR A 97 -14.74 -2.33 -7.78
C THR A 97 -13.44 -1.99 -7.08
N ILE A 98 -12.41 -1.62 -7.85
CA ILE A 98 -11.13 -1.19 -7.31
C ILE A 98 -11.25 0.26 -6.84
N PHE A 99 -10.77 0.55 -5.64
CA PHE A 99 -10.70 1.89 -5.07
C PHE A 99 -9.25 2.25 -4.81
N PHE A 100 -8.68 3.13 -5.63
CA PHE A 100 -7.30 3.57 -5.48
C PHE A 100 -7.26 4.85 -4.63
N TYR A 101 -6.77 4.73 -3.39
CA TYR A 101 -6.61 5.86 -2.49
C TYR A 101 -5.35 5.70 -1.62
N ASN A 102 -4.27 6.39 -1.99
CA ASN A 102 -2.97 6.25 -1.34
C ASN A 102 -2.25 7.60 -1.23
N PRO A 103 -2.78 8.53 -0.40
CA PRO A 103 -2.25 9.89 -0.25
C PRO A 103 -0.82 9.92 0.31
N ASN A 104 -0.38 8.82 0.93
CA ASN A 104 0.96 8.70 1.48
C ASN A 104 2.05 8.47 0.44
N ILE A 105 1.72 8.02 -0.79
CA ILE A 105 2.76 7.63 -1.75
C ILE A 105 3.54 8.87 -2.15
N GLN A 106 4.85 8.89 -1.94
CA GLN A 106 5.73 9.98 -2.27
C GLN A 106 6.99 9.44 -2.93
N PRO A 107 7.58 10.16 -3.90
CA PRO A 107 7.11 11.41 -4.50
C PRO A 107 5.93 11.17 -5.46
N ARG A 108 5.33 12.26 -5.95
CA ARG A 108 4.21 12.21 -6.90
C ARG A 108 4.44 11.30 -8.11
N LYS A 109 5.68 11.21 -8.61
CA LYS A 109 6.01 10.30 -9.73
C LYS A 109 5.68 8.83 -9.41
N GLU A 110 6.00 8.37 -8.20
CA GLU A 110 5.65 7.01 -7.76
C GLU A 110 4.13 6.84 -7.65
N TYR A 111 3.42 7.84 -7.12
CA TYR A 111 1.95 7.81 -7.02
C TYR A 111 1.31 7.62 -8.39
N GLU A 112 1.73 8.41 -9.39
CA GLU A 112 1.19 8.31 -10.74
C GLU A 112 1.50 6.94 -11.38
N ILE A 113 2.71 6.38 -11.18
CA ILE A 113 3.03 5.04 -11.69
C ILE A 113 2.09 3.98 -11.10
N ARG A 114 1.94 3.95 -9.77
CA ARG A 114 1.07 2.97 -9.10
C ARG A 114 -0.40 3.16 -9.43
N LYS A 115 -0.84 4.42 -9.63
CA LYS A 115 -2.20 4.77 -10.09
C LYS A 115 -2.47 4.24 -11.49
N GLN A 116 -1.63 4.62 -12.45
CA GLN A 116 -1.81 4.24 -13.86
C GLN A 116 -1.74 2.72 -14.04
N GLU A 117 -0.92 2.03 -13.24
CA GLU A 117 -0.87 0.58 -13.28
C GLU A 117 -2.16 -0.09 -12.78
N ASN A 118 -2.79 0.44 -11.71
CA ASN A 118 -4.09 -0.03 -11.27
C ASN A 118 -5.17 0.20 -12.33
N ILE A 119 -5.19 1.38 -12.95
CA ILE A 119 -6.15 1.72 -14.03
C ILE A 119 -5.99 0.74 -15.19
N ARG A 120 -4.75 0.58 -15.69
CA ARG A 120 -4.44 -0.38 -16.78
C ARG A 120 -4.91 -1.79 -16.46
N TYR A 121 -4.69 -2.24 -15.22
CA TYR A 121 -5.09 -3.59 -14.82
C TYR A 121 -6.60 -3.74 -14.69
N ALA A 122 -7.27 -2.74 -14.11
CA ALA A 122 -8.72 -2.72 -13.98
C ALA A 122 -9.41 -2.75 -15.36
N GLU A 123 -8.95 -1.92 -16.29
CA GLU A 123 -9.44 -1.88 -17.68
C GLU A 123 -9.27 -3.22 -18.38
N ARG A 124 -8.09 -3.86 -18.24
CA ARG A 124 -7.83 -5.18 -18.80
C ARG A 124 -8.80 -6.25 -18.31
N LEU A 125 -9.20 -6.18 -17.05
CA LEU A 125 -10.15 -7.12 -16.44
C LEU A 125 -11.62 -6.73 -16.69
N GLY A 126 -11.90 -5.55 -17.26
CA GLY A 126 -13.25 -5.03 -17.36
C GLY A 126 -13.88 -4.70 -16.00
N ILE A 127 -13.06 -4.37 -15.01
CA ILE A 127 -13.48 -4.10 -13.63
C ILE A 127 -13.52 -2.58 -13.40
N PRO A 128 -14.58 -2.04 -12.76
CA PRO A 128 -14.64 -0.63 -12.41
C PRO A 128 -13.49 -0.22 -11.48
N ILE A 129 -12.91 0.95 -11.72
CA ILE A 129 -11.93 1.57 -10.84
C ILE A 129 -12.36 2.99 -10.49
N VAL A 130 -12.15 3.34 -9.23
CA VAL A 130 -12.35 4.67 -8.67
C VAL A 130 -10.98 5.21 -8.28
N ASP A 131 -10.61 6.35 -8.85
CA ASP A 131 -9.41 7.11 -8.51
C ASP A 131 -9.79 8.22 -7.54
N ALA A 132 -9.37 8.08 -6.27
CA ALA A 132 -9.69 9.04 -5.22
C ALA A 132 -8.57 10.07 -5.02
N ASP A 133 -8.92 11.18 -4.35
CA ASP A 133 -8.06 12.35 -4.21
C ASP A 133 -6.68 12.05 -3.59
N TYR A 134 -5.64 12.65 -4.16
CA TYR A 134 -4.27 12.56 -3.65
C TYR A 134 -4.03 13.56 -2.49
N ASP A 135 -4.73 13.36 -1.37
CA ASP A 135 -4.76 14.24 -0.20
C ASP A 135 -3.49 14.14 0.67
N VAL A 136 -2.36 14.55 0.10
CA VAL A 136 -1.04 14.52 0.73
C VAL A 136 -0.99 15.37 2.00
N GLU A 137 -1.60 16.56 1.97
CA GLU A 137 -1.51 17.53 3.06
C GLU A 137 -2.15 16.99 4.34
N ASN A 138 -3.33 16.39 4.24
CA ASN A 138 -3.99 15.72 5.37
C ASN A 138 -3.16 14.53 5.88
N TRP A 139 -2.55 13.74 4.99
CA TRP A 139 -1.69 12.63 5.41
C TRP A 139 -0.45 13.14 6.18
N MET A 140 0.19 14.20 5.70
CA MET A 140 1.32 14.84 6.37
C MET A 140 0.92 15.41 7.73
N ALA A 141 -0.25 16.06 7.81
CA ALA A 141 -0.77 16.60 9.06
C ALA A 141 -1.04 15.50 10.10
N ARG A 142 -1.66 14.38 9.70
CA ARG A 142 -1.97 13.24 10.58
C ARG A 142 -0.73 12.48 11.06
N THR A 143 0.35 12.48 10.26
CA THR A 143 1.59 11.75 10.57
C THR A 143 2.69 12.62 11.19
N LYS A 144 2.40 13.90 11.44
CA LYS A 144 3.31 14.83 12.11
C LYS A 144 3.71 14.31 13.49
N GLY A 145 5.01 14.31 13.78
CA GLY A 145 5.58 13.78 15.03
C GLY A 145 5.76 12.26 15.05
N MET A 146 5.48 11.56 13.94
CA MET A 146 5.69 10.12 13.75
C MET A 146 6.71 9.83 12.63
N GLU A 147 7.54 10.82 12.28
CA GLU A 147 8.48 10.76 11.16
C GLU A 147 9.53 9.66 11.34
N PHE A 148 9.84 9.31 12.59
CA PHE A 148 10.84 8.31 12.97
C PHE A 148 10.23 7.05 13.57
N ASP A 149 8.91 6.91 13.55
CA ASP A 149 8.28 5.67 13.95
C ASP A 149 8.70 4.56 12.96
N PRO A 150 9.03 3.36 13.46
CA PRO A 150 9.44 2.24 12.60
C PRO A 150 8.28 1.76 11.72
N GLU A 151 8.61 0.98 10.68
CA GLU A 151 7.60 0.23 9.94
C GLU A 151 6.87 -0.74 10.90
N ARG A 152 5.56 -0.95 10.70
CA ARG A 152 4.65 -1.58 11.69
C ARG A 152 4.50 -0.81 13.01
N GLY A 153 5.04 0.41 13.11
CA GLY A 153 4.81 1.33 14.24
C GLY A 153 3.52 2.15 14.13
N ARG A 154 3.34 3.13 15.02
CA ARG A 154 2.10 3.94 15.12
C ARG A 154 1.78 4.69 13.83
N ARG A 155 2.80 5.18 13.12
CA ARG A 155 2.67 5.78 11.78
C ARG A 155 1.89 4.89 10.80
N CYS A 156 2.20 3.59 10.77
CA CYS A 156 1.54 2.66 9.87
C CYS A 156 0.06 2.49 10.23
N SER A 157 -0.27 2.45 11.53
CA SER A 157 -1.67 2.44 11.99
C SER A 157 -2.42 3.68 11.51
N VAL A 158 -1.88 4.89 11.71
CA VAL A 158 -2.51 6.15 11.24
C VAL A 158 -2.70 6.16 9.73
N CYS A 159 -1.72 5.63 8.99
CA CYS A 159 -1.79 5.51 7.54
C CYS A 159 -2.91 4.56 7.09
N PHE A 160 -3.10 3.43 7.78
CA PHE A 160 -4.19 2.49 7.50
C PHE A 160 -5.55 3.07 7.91
N ASP A 161 -5.64 3.72 9.07
CA ASP A 161 -6.86 4.38 9.54
C ASP A 161 -7.37 5.39 8.51
N MET A 162 -6.51 6.30 8.06
CA MET A 162 -6.88 7.31 7.05
C MET A 162 -7.40 6.66 5.75
N ARG A 163 -6.75 5.59 5.27
CA ARG A 163 -7.18 4.91 4.05
C ARG A 163 -8.51 4.18 4.24
N MET A 164 -8.70 3.51 5.37
CA MET A 164 -9.92 2.76 5.66
C MET A 164 -11.10 3.68 5.95
N GLU A 165 -10.88 4.84 6.57
CA GLU A 165 -11.92 5.87 6.77
C GLU A 165 -12.53 6.33 5.46
N VAL A 166 -11.70 6.72 4.49
CA VAL A 166 -12.17 7.19 3.18
C VAL A 166 -12.78 6.05 2.37
N THR A 167 -12.18 4.85 2.44
CA THR A 167 -12.73 3.65 1.76
C THR A 167 -14.11 3.28 2.32
N ALA A 168 -14.28 3.26 3.64
CA ALA A 168 -15.55 2.93 4.28
C ALA A 168 -16.63 3.97 3.97
N GLN A 169 -16.28 5.26 3.99
CA GLN A 169 -17.18 6.33 3.61
C GLN A 169 -17.66 6.16 2.16
N TYR A 170 -16.74 5.95 1.21
CA TYR A 170 -17.11 5.71 -0.18
C TYR A 170 -17.98 4.45 -0.34
N ALA A 171 -17.62 3.36 0.35
CA ALA A 171 -18.39 2.13 0.31
C ALA A 171 -19.83 2.32 0.83
N HIS A 172 -20.00 3.10 1.91
CA HIS A 172 -21.30 3.49 2.45
C HIS A 172 -22.13 4.32 1.46
N ASP A 173 -21.55 5.42 0.97
CA ASP A 173 -22.28 6.38 0.12
C ASP A 173 -22.71 5.77 -1.22
N HIS A 174 -21.98 4.74 -1.69
CA HIS A 174 -22.23 4.06 -2.94
C HIS A 174 -22.90 2.67 -2.78
N ASN A 175 -23.42 2.35 -1.59
CA ASN A 175 -24.18 1.13 -1.32
C ASN A 175 -23.42 -0.17 -1.68
N PHE A 176 -22.14 -0.24 -1.32
CA PHE A 176 -21.39 -1.49 -1.32
C PHE A 176 -21.81 -2.37 -0.15
N ASP A 177 -21.76 -3.69 -0.32
CA ASP A 177 -22.10 -4.63 0.75
C ASP A 177 -20.95 -4.74 1.75
N CYS A 178 -19.72 -4.76 1.24
CA CYS A 178 -18.51 -4.78 2.04
C CYS A 178 -17.34 -4.05 1.37
N PHE A 179 -16.31 -3.80 2.17
CA PHE A 179 -15.02 -3.33 1.68
C PHE A 179 -13.88 -4.13 2.31
N THR A 180 -12.75 -4.18 1.63
CA THR A 180 -11.50 -4.77 2.14
C THR A 180 -10.31 -4.08 1.50
N THR A 181 -9.09 -4.51 1.82
CA THR A 181 -7.87 -3.83 1.41
C THR A 181 -6.78 -4.79 0.96
N THR A 182 -6.08 -4.45 -0.12
CA THR A 182 -4.89 -5.16 -0.55
C THR A 182 -3.74 -5.06 0.45
N ASN A 183 -3.82 -4.16 1.44
CA ASN A 183 -2.86 -4.16 2.53
C ASN A 183 -2.89 -5.48 3.32
N ALA A 184 -4.02 -6.20 3.32
CA ALA A 184 -4.16 -7.47 4.01
C ALA A 184 -3.46 -8.64 3.28
N THR A 185 -3.00 -8.50 2.03
CA THR A 185 -2.26 -9.57 1.31
C THR A 185 -0.74 -9.53 1.52
N SER A 186 -0.21 -8.44 2.07
CA SER A 186 1.24 -8.26 2.22
C SER A 186 1.70 -8.81 3.55
N ARG A 187 2.64 -9.75 3.56
CA ARG A 187 3.24 -10.29 4.80
C ARG A 187 4.16 -9.28 5.48
N TRP A 188 4.63 -8.29 4.74
CA TRP A 188 5.42 -7.18 5.28
C TRP A 188 4.61 -6.28 6.22
N LYS A 189 3.27 -6.31 6.16
CA LYS A 189 2.38 -5.50 7.00
C LYS A 189 1.92 -6.28 8.23
N ASP A 190 1.65 -5.56 9.30
CA ASP A 190 0.99 -6.12 10.47
C ASP A 190 -0.51 -6.27 10.17
N THR A 191 -0.96 -7.52 10.04
CA THR A 191 -2.35 -7.88 9.72
C THR A 191 -3.32 -7.43 10.81
N GLN A 192 -2.91 -7.39 12.08
CA GLN A 192 -3.76 -6.91 13.17
C GLN A 192 -3.99 -5.40 13.06
N GLN A 193 -2.95 -4.63 12.74
CA GLN A 193 -3.09 -3.19 12.48
C GLN A 193 -4.05 -2.93 11.31
N VAL A 194 -3.86 -3.63 10.19
CA VAL A 194 -4.69 -3.48 9.00
C VAL A 194 -6.15 -3.81 9.30
N ASN A 195 -6.41 -4.95 9.95
CA ASN A 195 -7.77 -5.38 10.25
C ASN A 195 -8.45 -4.50 11.29
N LYS A 196 -7.71 -4.02 12.30
CA LYS A 196 -8.22 -3.09 13.29
C LYS A 196 -8.69 -1.79 12.63
N SER A 197 -7.90 -1.19 11.74
CA SER A 197 -8.28 0.02 11.00
C SER A 197 -9.55 -0.18 10.17
N GLY A 198 -9.66 -1.31 9.48
CA GLY A 198 -10.86 -1.65 8.69
C GLY A 198 -12.12 -1.81 9.54
N LEU A 199 -12.03 -2.57 10.64
CA LEU A 199 -13.14 -2.77 11.58
C LEU A 199 -13.58 -1.45 12.24
N GLN A 200 -12.63 -0.60 12.64
CA GLN A 200 -12.92 0.71 13.22
C GLN A 200 -13.59 1.65 12.22
N ALA A 201 -13.18 1.62 10.95
CA ALA A 201 -13.83 2.40 9.90
C ALA A 201 -15.26 1.92 9.63
N ALA A 202 -15.49 0.60 9.56
CA ALA A 202 -16.83 0.04 9.39
C ALA A 202 -17.78 0.36 10.56
N ALA A 203 -17.26 0.38 11.79
CA ALA A 203 -18.04 0.68 12.99
C ALA A 203 -18.69 2.08 12.94
N LYS A 204 -18.06 3.05 12.26
CA LYS A 204 -18.61 4.41 12.06
C LYS A 204 -19.92 4.43 11.27
N PHE A 205 -20.19 3.38 10.50
CA PHE A 205 -21.39 3.21 9.67
C PHE A 205 -22.26 2.04 10.14
N GLY A 206 -22.19 1.68 11.42
CA GLY A 206 -22.99 0.57 11.98
C GLY A 206 -22.69 -0.78 11.32
N PHE A 207 -21.47 -0.98 10.82
CA PHE A 207 -21.03 -2.18 10.09
C PHE A 207 -21.81 -2.47 8.80
N ARG A 208 -22.38 -1.43 8.16
CA ARG A 208 -22.91 -1.50 6.79
C ARG A 208 -22.39 -0.31 6.00
N PRO A 209 -21.36 -0.50 5.15
CA PRO A 209 -20.76 -1.76 4.72
C PRO A 209 -19.93 -2.41 5.83
N TYR A 210 -19.83 -3.74 5.81
CA TYR A 210 -18.93 -4.45 6.74
C TYR A 210 -17.50 -4.52 6.18
N TYR A 211 -16.50 -4.58 7.07
CA TYR A 211 -15.12 -4.82 6.67
C TYR A 211 -14.88 -6.32 6.53
N TRP A 212 -14.51 -6.77 5.32
CA TRP A 212 -14.27 -8.18 5.06
C TRP A 212 -12.85 -8.57 5.47
N VAL A 213 -12.75 -9.09 6.69
CA VAL A 213 -11.56 -9.77 7.20
C VAL A 213 -11.47 -11.16 6.58
N TYR A 214 -10.35 -11.45 5.93
CA TYR A 214 -10.07 -12.73 5.32
C TYR A 214 -8.55 -12.96 5.31
N ASP A 215 -8.13 -14.22 5.34
CA ASP A 215 -6.72 -14.57 5.24
C ASP A 215 -6.26 -14.53 3.79
N TRP A 216 -5.71 -13.37 3.39
CA TRP A 216 -5.14 -13.13 2.07
C TRP A 216 -3.65 -13.44 1.99
N GLN A 217 -3.05 -13.96 3.06
CA GLN A 217 -1.60 -14.21 3.21
C GLN A 217 -1.25 -15.68 3.05
N THR A 218 -2.20 -16.55 2.70
CA THR A 218 -1.90 -17.98 2.45
C THR A 218 -0.84 -18.15 1.37
N ASP A 219 -0.11 -19.27 1.43
CA ASP A 219 0.93 -19.58 0.43
C ASP A 219 0.35 -19.68 -0.98
N GLU A 220 -0.87 -20.24 -1.12
CA GLU A 220 -1.57 -20.31 -2.40
C GLU A 220 -1.88 -18.92 -2.97
N MET A 221 -2.42 -18.02 -2.15
CA MET A 221 -2.72 -16.64 -2.56
C MET A 221 -1.45 -15.86 -2.88
N THR A 222 -0.39 -16.07 -2.10
CA THR A 222 0.93 -15.46 -2.34
C THR A 222 1.51 -15.93 -3.68
N ALA A 223 1.53 -17.24 -3.92
CA ALA A 223 2.00 -17.82 -5.17
C ALA A 223 1.15 -17.34 -6.37
N ARG A 224 -0.17 -17.22 -6.22
CA ARG A 224 -1.03 -16.69 -7.29
C ARG A 224 -0.76 -15.21 -7.57
N LYS A 225 -0.60 -14.40 -6.51
CA LYS A 225 -0.25 -12.98 -6.61
C LYS A 225 1.01 -12.78 -7.46
N TYR A 226 2.10 -13.50 -7.15
CA TYR A 226 3.35 -13.35 -7.89
C TYR A 226 3.30 -13.89 -9.33
N ARG A 227 2.51 -14.95 -9.58
CA ARG A 227 2.23 -15.39 -10.96
C ARG A 227 1.56 -14.29 -11.79
N ILE A 228 0.49 -13.70 -11.27
CA ILE A 228 -0.19 -12.58 -11.94
C ILE A 228 0.77 -11.40 -12.12
N ASN A 229 1.59 -11.11 -11.12
CA ASN A 229 2.54 -10.00 -11.20
C ASN A 229 3.52 -10.16 -12.36
N ALA A 230 4.08 -11.37 -12.54
CA ALA A 230 4.96 -11.69 -13.67
C ALA A 230 4.20 -11.68 -15.01
N GLU A 231 3.02 -12.30 -15.08
CA GLU A 231 2.16 -12.32 -16.28
C GLU A 231 1.78 -10.90 -16.76
N GLN A 232 1.53 -9.98 -15.82
CA GLN A 232 1.15 -8.60 -16.11
C GLN A 232 2.34 -7.65 -16.22
N ARG A 233 3.55 -8.14 -15.95
CA ARG A 233 4.80 -7.38 -15.84
C ARG A 233 4.59 -6.11 -15.00
N PHE A 234 4.04 -6.27 -13.80
CA PHE A 234 3.81 -5.11 -12.94
C PHE A 234 5.10 -4.46 -12.47
N TYR A 235 5.05 -3.17 -12.16
CA TYR A 235 6.11 -2.36 -11.61
C TYR A 235 6.49 -2.86 -10.21
N LYS A 236 7.76 -3.25 -10.04
CA LYS A 236 8.33 -3.64 -8.74
C LYS A 236 8.57 -2.41 -7.89
N GLN A 237 7.87 -2.37 -6.76
CA GLN A 237 7.97 -1.30 -5.79
C GLN A 237 9.09 -1.60 -4.80
N GLU A 238 9.99 -0.63 -4.61
CA GLU A 238 11.19 -0.84 -3.79
C GLU A 238 11.04 -0.37 -2.33
N TYR A 239 9.84 0.11 -1.97
CA TYR A 239 9.46 0.65 -0.66
C TYR A 239 7.94 0.74 -0.50
N CYS A 240 7.45 0.86 0.74
CA CYS A 240 6.02 0.88 1.08
C CYS A 240 5.23 2.00 0.37
N GLY A 241 5.89 3.13 0.11
CA GLY A 241 5.37 4.25 -0.67
C GLY A 241 5.49 5.58 0.07
N CYS A 242 5.50 5.62 1.40
CA CYS A 242 5.63 6.89 2.12
C CYS A 242 7.06 7.45 2.10
N THR A 243 7.19 8.77 2.23
CA THR A 243 8.50 9.47 2.23
C THR A 243 9.45 8.90 3.30
N TYR A 244 8.91 8.51 4.46
CA TYR A 244 9.70 7.94 5.54
C TYR A 244 10.18 6.53 5.20
N SER A 245 9.33 5.69 4.60
CA SER A 245 9.77 4.37 4.12
C SER A 245 10.82 4.49 3.01
N LEU A 246 10.71 5.49 2.13
CA LEU A 246 11.75 5.75 1.11
C LEU A 246 13.08 6.13 1.75
N ARG A 247 13.05 7.04 2.74
CA ARG A 247 14.22 7.43 3.55
C ARG A 247 14.85 6.19 4.17
N ASP A 248 14.07 5.42 4.92
CA ASP A 248 14.56 4.29 5.70
C ASP A 248 15.16 3.21 4.79
N SER A 249 14.50 2.90 3.67
CA SER A 249 15.03 1.95 2.72
C SER A 249 16.32 2.44 2.05
N ASN A 250 16.47 3.74 1.74
CA ASN A 250 17.70 4.28 1.18
C ASN A 250 18.85 4.35 2.19
N LEU A 251 18.57 4.61 3.47
CA LEU A 251 19.58 4.55 4.54
C LEU A 251 20.13 3.14 4.70
N TRP A 252 19.26 2.14 4.76
CA TRP A 252 19.65 0.74 4.82
C TRP A 252 20.48 0.35 3.58
N ARG A 253 20.01 0.69 2.37
CA ARG A 253 20.77 0.41 1.13
C ARG A 253 22.16 1.02 1.15
N LYS A 254 22.30 2.28 1.60
CA LYS A 254 23.60 2.94 1.73
C LYS A 254 24.54 2.20 2.69
N GLN A 255 24.04 1.71 3.83
CA GLN A 255 24.84 0.93 4.79
C GLN A 255 25.31 -0.41 4.20
N GLN A 256 24.55 -0.98 3.28
CA GLN A 256 24.85 -2.23 2.60
C GLN A 256 25.62 -2.04 1.28
N GLY A 257 25.96 -0.80 0.88
CA GLY A 257 26.60 -0.51 -0.41
C GLY A 257 25.68 -0.76 -1.63
N ILE A 258 24.36 -0.78 -1.42
CA ILE A 258 23.36 -0.97 -2.46
C ILE A 258 22.94 0.39 -3.04
N ALA A 259 22.69 0.44 -4.35
CA ALA A 259 22.21 1.64 -5.03
C ALA A 259 20.86 2.13 -4.43
N PRO A 260 20.60 3.45 -4.39
CA PRO A 260 19.33 3.97 -3.88
C PRO A 260 18.14 3.53 -4.76
N VAL A 261 16.93 3.61 -4.19
CA VAL A 261 15.67 3.40 -4.93
C VAL A 261 15.65 4.29 -6.16
N LYS A 262 15.33 3.70 -7.31
CA LYS A 262 15.08 4.45 -8.54
C LYS A 262 13.57 4.48 -8.79
N ILE A 263 13.01 5.64 -9.13
CA ILE A 263 11.57 5.80 -9.35
C ILE A 263 11.26 5.85 -10.84
N GLY A 264 10.54 4.84 -11.32
CA GLY A 264 10.29 4.62 -12.74
C GLY A 264 11.57 4.37 -13.54
N GLY A 265 11.52 4.64 -14.85
CA GLY A 265 12.63 4.31 -15.77
C GLY A 265 12.75 2.81 -16.03
N GLU A 266 13.81 2.41 -16.74
CA GLU A 266 14.02 1.02 -17.18
C GLU A 266 14.71 0.16 -16.12
N GLU A 267 15.44 0.77 -15.19
CA GLU A 267 16.24 0.10 -14.16
C GLU A 267 15.67 0.34 -12.77
N ALA A 268 15.68 -0.68 -11.91
CA ALA A 268 15.44 -0.57 -10.47
C ALA A 268 16.72 -0.27 -9.69
N GLY A 269 16.59 0.17 -8.44
CA GLY A 269 17.70 0.24 -7.50
C GLY A 269 18.17 -1.16 -7.06
N LEU A 270 17.24 -2.12 -7.02
CA LEU A 270 17.50 -3.54 -6.77
C LEU A 270 16.76 -4.42 -7.77
N GLY A 271 17.46 -5.41 -8.33
CA GLY A 271 16.86 -6.42 -9.20
C GLY A 271 16.28 -5.85 -10.50
N THR A 272 15.18 -6.44 -10.95
CA THR A 272 14.47 -6.03 -12.17
C THR A 272 13.44 -4.95 -11.88
N ARG A 273 13.15 -4.09 -12.86
CA ARG A 273 12.09 -3.06 -12.76
C ARG A 273 10.67 -3.65 -12.71
N TYR A 274 10.48 -4.83 -13.29
CA TYR A 274 9.18 -5.48 -13.38
C TYR A 274 9.25 -6.89 -12.78
N TYR A 275 8.10 -7.39 -12.34
CA TYR A 275 7.95 -8.80 -12.01
C TYR A 275 8.14 -9.64 -13.26
N GLU A 276 9.05 -10.62 -13.17
CA GLU A 276 9.49 -11.46 -14.29
C GLU A 276 9.67 -12.92 -13.86
N ASP A 277 9.97 -13.18 -12.59
CA ASP A 277 10.16 -14.52 -12.04
C ASP A 277 9.26 -14.68 -10.80
N ALA A 278 8.09 -15.30 -11.02
CA ALA A 278 7.09 -15.46 -9.98
C ALA A 278 7.58 -16.32 -8.79
N GLU A 279 8.47 -17.28 -9.02
CA GLU A 279 8.95 -18.18 -7.98
C GLU A 279 9.99 -17.46 -7.10
N ALA A 280 10.97 -16.81 -7.74
CA ALA A 280 11.95 -16.01 -7.03
C ALA A 280 11.29 -14.86 -6.25
N ASP A 281 10.37 -14.14 -6.89
CA ASP A 281 9.69 -13.00 -6.28
C ASP A 281 8.78 -13.42 -5.11
N ALA A 282 8.17 -14.61 -5.17
CA ALA A 282 7.40 -15.16 -4.06
C ALA A 282 8.27 -15.59 -2.88
N ALA A 283 9.46 -16.13 -3.14
CA ALA A 283 10.40 -16.53 -2.09
C ALA A 283 10.90 -15.34 -1.25
N GLU A 284 11.04 -14.16 -1.87
CA GLU A 284 11.40 -12.91 -1.18
C GLU A 284 10.35 -12.44 -0.15
N GLU A 285 9.09 -12.86 -0.30
CA GLU A 285 8.02 -12.63 0.68
C GLU A 285 7.63 -13.93 1.41
N SER A 286 8.50 -14.92 1.48
CA SER A 286 8.28 -16.07 2.37
C SER A 286 8.22 -15.63 3.84
N GLN A 287 7.47 -16.37 4.66
CA GLN A 287 7.30 -16.03 6.07
C GLN A 287 8.64 -15.98 6.82
N GLU A 288 9.54 -16.92 6.52
CA GLU A 288 10.88 -16.97 7.10
C GLU A 288 11.71 -15.71 6.79
N VAL A 289 11.68 -15.24 5.54
CA VAL A 289 12.40 -14.03 5.12
C VAL A 289 11.84 -12.80 5.83
N VAL A 290 10.51 -12.68 5.88
CA VAL A 290 9.82 -11.57 6.54
C VAL A 290 10.14 -11.56 8.04
N ASP A 291 10.04 -12.70 8.72
CA ASP A 291 10.29 -12.81 10.16
C ASP A 291 11.75 -12.54 10.50
N SER A 292 12.68 -13.04 9.69
CA SER A 292 14.11 -12.76 9.81
C SER A 292 14.42 -11.26 9.66
N PHE A 293 13.78 -10.60 8.69
CA PHE A 293 13.93 -9.15 8.52
C PHE A 293 13.48 -8.41 9.77
N PHE A 294 12.26 -8.65 10.28
CA PHE A 294 11.75 -7.91 11.44
C PHE A 294 12.51 -8.24 12.73
N SER A 295 12.94 -9.49 12.92
CA SER A 295 13.78 -9.89 14.07
C SER A 295 15.13 -9.18 14.06
N SER A 296 15.75 -9.04 12.89
CA SER A 296 17.01 -8.28 12.75
C SER A 296 16.78 -6.77 12.86
N ALA A 297 15.65 -6.26 12.37
CA ALA A 297 15.28 -4.86 12.44
C ALA A 297 15.14 -4.39 13.88
N GLU A 298 14.57 -5.19 14.78
CA GLU A 298 14.55 -4.88 16.21
C GLU A 298 15.97 -4.63 16.75
N GLN A 299 16.93 -5.48 16.40
CA GLN A 299 18.32 -5.32 16.85
C GLN A 299 19.01 -4.06 16.29
N HIS A 300 18.72 -3.69 15.03
CA HIS A 300 19.37 -2.58 14.35
C HIS A 300 18.66 -1.23 14.60
N PHE A 301 17.34 -1.24 14.80
CA PHE A 301 16.51 -0.06 14.97
C PHE A 301 16.02 0.15 16.41
N HIS A 302 16.30 -0.73 17.39
CA HIS A 302 16.09 -0.40 18.81
C HIS A 302 16.94 0.81 19.28
N ASN A 303 18.02 1.13 18.56
CA ASN A 303 18.78 2.37 18.71
C ASN A 303 18.31 3.51 17.78
N ALA A 304 17.24 3.34 17.01
CA ALA A 304 16.75 4.34 16.05
C ALA A 304 15.89 5.45 16.69
N SER A 305 16.04 5.69 18.00
CA SER A 305 15.88 7.06 18.51
C SER A 305 16.96 7.99 17.93
N VAL A 306 18.00 7.43 17.29
CA VAL A 306 19.18 8.15 16.82
C VAL A 306 19.23 8.17 15.28
N TYR A 307 18.80 9.28 14.69
CA TYR A 307 19.17 9.61 13.31
C TYR A 307 20.54 10.29 13.35
N ASN A 308 21.60 9.61 12.88
CA ASN A 308 22.95 10.20 12.75
C ASN A 308 23.51 10.79 14.06
N GLY A 309 23.34 10.10 15.19
CA GLY A 309 23.73 10.60 16.51
C GLY A 309 22.73 11.57 17.16
N ARG A 310 21.60 11.90 16.51
CA ARG A 310 20.62 12.87 16.99
C ARG A 310 19.31 12.22 17.41
N MET A 311 18.94 12.44 18.66
CA MET A 311 17.61 12.17 19.20
C MET A 311 16.58 13.15 18.60
N ARG A 312 15.28 12.80 18.68
CA ARG A 312 14.16 13.71 18.38
C ARG A 312 14.28 15.08 19.08
N GLN A 313 15.00 15.12 20.20
CA GLN A 313 15.25 16.29 21.03
C GLN A 313 16.41 17.17 20.52
N ASP A 314 17.23 16.65 19.59
CA ASP A 314 18.45 17.28 19.06
C ASP A 314 18.23 17.99 17.71
N VAL A 315 16.99 18.02 17.20
CA VAL A 315 16.61 18.86 16.06
C VAL A 315 16.30 20.26 16.61
N PRO A 316 17.14 21.29 16.33
CA PRO A 316 16.96 22.61 16.92
C PRO A 316 15.59 23.19 16.53
N ALA A 317 14.91 23.83 17.49
CA ALA A 317 13.71 24.61 17.22
C ALA A 317 14.08 25.82 16.34
N GLY A 318 13.99 25.67 15.02
CA GLY A 318 14.36 26.73 14.08
C GLY A 318 14.70 26.28 12.66
N GLU A 319 15.15 25.02 12.45
CA GLU A 319 15.21 24.46 11.09
C GLU A 319 13.79 24.08 10.68
N THR A 320 13.25 24.74 9.66
CA THR A 320 11.91 24.40 9.20
C THR A 320 11.95 23.07 8.45
N GLN A 321 10.97 22.21 8.72
CA GLN A 321 10.80 20.90 8.08
C GLN A 321 10.72 21.02 6.54
N GLU A 322 10.36 22.20 6.01
CA GLU A 322 10.41 22.57 4.58
C GLU A 322 11.84 22.70 4.01
N GLU A 323 12.83 23.16 4.78
CA GLU A 323 14.22 23.32 4.32
C GLU A 323 14.91 21.95 4.18
N LEU A 324 14.62 21.02 5.10
CA LEU A 324 15.08 19.63 5.02
C LEU A 324 14.38 18.84 3.90
N LEU A 325 13.18 19.24 3.47
CA LEU A 325 12.46 18.63 2.35
C LEU A 325 12.85 19.27 0.99
N ARG A 326 13.10 20.59 0.94
CA ARG A 326 13.59 21.29 -0.27
C ARG A 326 14.98 20.85 -0.68
N ALA A 327 15.85 20.52 0.27
CA ALA A 327 17.17 19.97 -0.02
C ALA A 327 17.14 18.52 -0.58
N LYS A 328 15.97 17.87 -0.67
CA LYS A 328 15.82 16.43 -0.95
C LYS A 328 15.24 16.06 -2.33
N ASN A 329 15.14 17.00 -3.26
CA ASN A 329 14.84 16.68 -4.66
C ASN A 329 16.05 16.17 -5.47
N ASN A 330 17.20 15.92 -4.80
CA ASN A 330 18.44 15.38 -5.38
C ASN A 330 18.87 14.04 -4.75
N TRP A 331 17.91 13.20 -4.33
CA TRP A 331 18.18 11.79 -3.98
C TRP A 331 17.56 10.84 -4.98
#